data_AF-A0A2E2FK16-F1
#
_entry.id   AF-A0A2E2FK16-F1
#
_cell.length_a   1.000
_cell.length_b   1.000
_cell.length_c   1.000
_cell.angle_alpha   90.00
_cell.angle_beta   90.00
_cell.angle_gamma   90.00
#
_symmetry.space_group_name_H-M   'P 1'
#
loop_
_entity.id
_entity.type
_entity.pdbx_description
1 polymer ?
#
loop_
_entity_poly.entity_id
_entity_poly.type
_entity_poly.pdbx_seq_one_letter_code
_entity_poly.pdbx_strand_id
1 'polypeptide(L)'
;MERDDVIEYSLHAHHSEEDGKRIRKNIYKVTLILSVLTIVEVLMGVFFGKSIVGPESATWATVKTLFVVMTIIKAGYIVLVFMHLGEERKSLKWIILAPYALFILYMIFIILSESSALFELRQAWGF
;
A
#
# COMPACT_ATOMS: atom_id res chain seq x y z
N MET A 1 2.86 17.69 -51.28
CA MET A 1 2.80 18.88 -50.41
C MET A 1 2.79 18.32 -49.00
N GLU A 2 3.94 18.33 -48.33
CA GLU A 2 3.98 17.97 -46.91
C GLU A 2 3.14 18.99 -46.13
N ARG A 3 2.32 18.52 -45.21
CA ARG A 3 1.41 19.35 -44.42
C ARG A 3 2.20 19.91 -43.23
N ASP A 4 2.87 21.04 -43.46
CA ASP A 4 3.70 21.80 -42.49
C ASP A 4 2.90 22.38 -41.29
N ASP A 5 1.58 22.20 -41.30
CA ASP A 5 0.62 22.70 -40.31
C ASP A 5 0.41 21.74 -39.12
N VAL A 6 0.97 20.52 -39.16
CA VAL A 6 0.91 19.59 -38.04
C VAL A 6 2.24 19.59 -37.29
N ILE A 7 2.31 20.33 -36.18
CA ILE A 7 3.41 20.18 -35.24
C ILE A 7 3.23 18.82 -34.55
N GLU A 8 3.88 17.78 -35.10
CA GLU A 8 3.78 16.40 -34.64
C GLU A 8 4.64 16.19 -33.39
N TYR A 9 4.15 16.68 -32.25
CA TYR A 9 4.80 16.53 -30.94
C TYR A 9 5.06 15.07 -30.53
N SER A 10 4.39 14.10 -31.15
CA SER A 10 4.53 12.66 -30.87
C SER A 10 5.81 12.03 -31.42
N LEU A 11 6.46 12.63 -32.42
CA LEU A 11 7.60 12.01 -33.11
C LEU A 11 8.91 12.04 -32.30
N HIS A 12 9.01 12.93 -31.30
CA HIS A 12 10.22 13.07 -30.48
C HIS A 12 10.09 12.46 -29.07
N ALA A 13 8.95 11.84 -28.75
CA ALA A 13 8.70 11.15 -27.49
C ALA A 13 8.99 9.63 -27.56
N HIS A 14 9.93 9.21 -28.40
CA HIS A 14 10.36 7.81 -28.46
C HIS A 14 11.30 7.51 -27.29
N HIS A 15 10.75 6.92 -26.22
CA HIS A 15 11.56 6.26 -25.20
C HIS A 15 12.47 5.23 -25.88
N SER A 16 13.76 5.23 -25.52
CA SER A 16 14.68 4.23 -26.06
C SER A 16 14.17 2.82 -25.71
N GLU A 17 14.34 1.86 -26.63
CA GLU A 17 13.98 0.46 -26.37
C GLU A 17 14.66 -0.09 -25.10
N GLU A 18 15.85 0.42 -24.79
CA GLU A 18 16.64 0.01 -23.62
C GLU A 18 16.00 0.47 -22.31
N ASP A 19 15.51 1.72 -22.25
CA ASP A 19 14.82 2.25 -21.09
C ASP A 19 13.50 1.51 -20.83
N GLY A 20 12.75 1.21 -21.90
CA GLY A 20 11.53 0.42 -21.80
C GLY A 20 11.76 -1.00 -21.27
N LYS A 21 12.86 -1.66 -21.67
CA LYS A 21 13.26 -2.98 -21.15
C LYS A 21 13.59 -2.91 -19.66
N ARG A 22 14.28 -1.85 -19.20
CA ARG A 22 14.63 -1.66 -17.79
C ARG A 22 13.39 -1.46 -16.90
N ILE A 23 12.45 -0.62 -17.33
CA ILE A 23 11.20 -0.36 -16.60
C ILE A 23 10.37 -1.63 -16.48
N ARG A 24 10.14 -2.36 -17.58
CA ARG A 24 9.39 -3.62 -17.55
C ARG A 24 10.01 -4.65 -16.60
N LYS A 25 11.34 -4.78 -16.61
CA LYS A 25 12.06 -5.68 -15.70
C LYS A 25 11.83 -5.32 -14.24
N ASN A 26 11.85 -4.03 -13.91
CA ASN A 26 11.58 -3.55 -12.55
C ASN A 26 10.15 -3.86 -12.11
N ILE A 27 9.15 -3.63 -12.99
CA ILE A 27 7.76 -3.96 -12.70
C ILE A 27 7.61 -5.45 -12.37
N TYR A 28 8.09 -6.35 -13.23
CA TYR A 28 8.00 -7.80 -12.97
C TYR A 28 8.71 -8.22 -11.68
N LYS A 29 9.88 -7.64 -11.39
CA LYS A 29 10.61 -7.91 -10.15
C LYS A 29 9.77 -7.53 -8.92
N VAL A 30 9.20 -6.33 -8.90
CA VAL A 30 8.43 -5.86 -7.73
C VAL A 30 7.08 -6.57 -7.63
N THR A 31 6.41 -6.87 -8.74
CA THR A 31 5.20 -7.72 -8.75
C THR A 31 5.46 -9.08 -8.12
N LEU A 32 6.60 -9.72 -8.45
CA LEU A 32 6.96 -11.02 -7.87
C LEU A 32 7.20 -10.90 -6.37
N ILE A 33 7.95 -9.88 -5.93
CA ILE A 33 8.21 -9.63 -4.50
C ILE A 33 6.89 -9.44 -3.74
N LEU A 34 5.99 -8.58 -4.23
CA LEU A 34 4.71 -8.33 -3.60
C LEU A 34 3.79 -9.56 -3.62
N SER A 35 3.82 -10.35 -4.69
CA SER A 35 3.03 -11.59 -4.78
C SER A 35 3.51 -12.60 -3.74
N VAL A 36 4.81 -12.85 -3.64
CA VAL A 36 5.38 -13.75 -2.63
C VAL A 36 5.05 -13.27 -1.22
N LEU A 37 5.23 -11.98 -0.94
CA LEU A 37 4.93 -11.42 0.37
C LEU A 37 3.44 -11.54 0.73
N THR A 38 2.55 -11.37 -0.26
CA THR A 38 1.10 -11.55 -0.07
C THR A 38 0.73 -13.02 0.14
N ILE A 39 1.34 -13.95 -0.59
CA ILE A 39 1.13 -15.39 -0.38
C ILE A 39 1.54 -15.77 1.05
N VAL A 40 2.72 -15.33 1.50
CA VAL A 40 3.20 -15.58 2.87
C VAL A 40 2.22 -15.04 3.91
N GLU A 41 1.71 -13.82 3.71
CA GLU A 41 0.77 -13.19 4.62
C GLU A 41 -0.57 -13.93 4.70
N VAL A 42 -1.10 -14.40 3.56
CA VAL A 42 -2.33 -15.21 3.51
C VAL A 42 -2.12 -16.56 4.18
N LEU A 43 -1.02 -17.26 3.88
CA LEU A 43 -0.71 -18.55 4.52
C LEU A 43 -0.53 -18.38 6.04
N MET A 44 0.13 -17.32 6.48
CA MET A 44 0.25 -17.00 7.90
C MET A 44 -1.13 -16.77 8.53
N GLY A 45 -2.03 -16.04 7.87
CA GLY A 45 -3.39 -15.82 8.35
C GLY A 45 -4.22 -17.11 8.43
N VAL A 46 -4.04 -18.03 7.49
CA VAL A 46 -4.74 -19.33 7.46
C VAL A 46 -4.24 -20.28 8.55
N PHE A 47 -2.92 -20.42 8.70
CA PHE A 47 -2.34 -21.39 9.63
C PHE A 47 -2.18 -20.89 11.07
N PHE A 48 -2.01 -19.57 11.25
CA PHE A 48 -1.81 -18.94 12.56
C PHE A 48 -2.93 -17.94 12.90
N GLY A 49 -4.12 -18.16 12.35
CA GLY A 49 -5.29 -17.33 12.61
C GLY A 49 -5.75 -17.36 14.07
N LYS A 50 -6.48 -16.31 14.49
CA LYS A 50 -7.02 -16.14 15.86
C LYS A 50 -7.71 -17.39 16.40
N SER A 51 -8.49 -18.07 15.55
CA SER A 51 -9.26 -19.26 15.92
C SER A 51 -8.41 -20.50 16.20
N ILE A 52 -7.19 -20.55 15.67
CA ILE A 52 -6.28 -21.70 15.80
C ILE A 52 -5.38 -21.53 17.03
N VAL A 53 -4.82 -20.33 17.19
CA VAL A 53 -3.77 -20.06 18.18
C VAL A 53 -4.34 -19.54 19.50
N GLY A 54 -5.59 -19.07 19.50
CA GLY A 54 -6.26 -18.52 20.68
C GLY A 54 -6.02 -17.01 20.83
N PRO A 55 -7.04 -16.25 21.27
CA PRO A 55 -7.03 -14.79 21.27
C PRO A 55 -6.01 -14.15 22.23
N GLU A 56 -5.60 -14.85 23.30
CA GLU A 56 -4.67 -14.34 24.31
C GLU A 56 -3.26 -14.94 24.19
N SER A 57 -2.99 -15.68 23.12
CA SER A 57 -1.66 -16.24 22.90
C SER A 57 -0.64 -15.16 22.51
N ALA A 58 0.59 -15.29 23.02
CA ALA A 58 1.72 -14.46 22.60
C ALA A 58 1.95 -14.56 21.07
N THR A 59 1.74 -15.75 20.51
CA THR A 59 1.82 -16.00 19.06
C THR A 59 0.81 -15.17 18.27
N TRP A 60 -0.44 -15.00 18.76
CA TRP A 60 -1.41 -14.14 18.09
C TRP A 60 -1.02 -12.66 18.11
N ALA A 61 -0.39 -12.18 19.19
CA ALA A 61 0.16 -10.83 19.25
C ALA A 61 1.28 -10.64 18.22
N THR A 62 2.20 -11.60 18.09
CA THR A 62 3.27 -11.57 17.09
C THR A 62 2.72 -11.58 15.67
N VAL A 63 1.76 -12.46 15.35
CA VAL A 63 1.14 -12.57 14.03
C VAL A 63 0.47 -11.26 13.64
N LYS A 64 -0.31 -10.63 14.53
CA LYS A 64 -0.95 -9.32 14.28
C LYS A 64 0.07 -8.24 13.95
N THR A 65 1.11 -8.08 14.79
CA THR A 65 2.14 -7.06 14.57
C THR A 65 2.86 -7.29 13.25
N LEU A 66 3.21 -8.55 12.95
CA LEU A 66 3.88 -8.90 11.71
C LEU A 66 3.01 -8.63 10.48
N PHE A 67 1.70 -8.91 10.56
CA PHE A 67 0.74 -8.61 9.49
C PHE A 67 0.67 -7.11 9.18
N VAL A 68 0.65 -6.26 10.21
CA VAL A 68 0.67 -4.80 10.05
C VAL A 68 1.97 -4.34 9.39
N VAL A 69 3.11 -4.84 9.85
CA VAL A 69 4.43 -4.49 9.29
C VAL A 69 4.53 -4.91 7.82
N MET A 70 4.15 -6.13 7.48
CA MET A 70 4.14 -6.61 6.09
C MET A 70 3.22 -5.75 5.20
N THR A 71 2.06 -5.34 5.72
CA THR A 71 1.12 -4.47 5.01
C THR A 71 1.73 -3.09 4.72
N ILE A 72 2.41 -2.47 5.69
CA ILE A 72 3.09 -1.18 5.51
C ILE A 72 4.21 -1.30 4.47
N ILE A 73 5.00 -2.37 4.53
CA ILE A 73 6.06 -2.63 3.54
C ILE A 73 5.45 -2.72 2.13
N LYS A 74 4.36 -3.47 1.94
CA LYS A 74 3.66 -3.55 0.65
C LYS A 74 3.18 -2.20 0.17
N ALA A 75 2.52 -1.44 1.04
CA ALA A 75 2.03 -0.11 0.71
C ALA A 75 3.17 0.80 0.22
N GLY A 76 4.32 0.77 0.88
CA GLY A 76 5.52 1.49 0.45
C GLY A 76 6.00 1.07 -0.95
N TYR A 77 6.13 -0.22 -1.22
CA TYR A 77 6.52 -0.73 -2.54
C TYR A 77 5.51 -0.37 -3.65
N ILE A 78 4.20 -0.41 -3.35
CA ILE A 78 3.15 -0.03 -4.29
C ILE A 78 3.25 1.45 -4.64
N VAL A 79 3.30 2.32 -3.63
CA VAL A 79 3.34 3.78 -3.85
C VAL A 79 4.63 4.20 -4.55
N LEU A 80 5.78 3.68 -4.13
CA LEU A 80 7.06 4.10 -4.71
C LEU A 80 7.28 3.58 -6.13
N VAL A 81 6.87 2.33 -6.42
CA VAL A 81 7.19 1.67 -7.69
C VAL A 81 6.00 1.61 -8.65
N PHE A 82 4.84 1.10 -8.23
CA PHE A 82 3.70 0.96 -9.14
C PHE A 82 3.07 2.31 -9.51
N MET A 83 2.96 3.20 -8.54
CA MET A 83 2.48 4.57 -8.80
C MET A 83 3.58 5.47 -9.38
N HIS A 84 4.80 4.95 -9.62
CA HIS A 84 5.98 5.69 -10.09
C HIS A 84 6.37 6.91 -9.24
N LEU A 85 5.77 7.05 -8.05
CA LEU A 85 5.95 8.23 -7.21
C LEU A 85 7.38 8.34 -6.65
N GLY A 86 8.17 7.26 -6.71
CA GLY A 86 9.56 7.22 -6.31
C GLY A 86 10.50 8.12 -7.13
N GLU A 87 10.26 8.28 -8.44
CA GLU A 87 11.12 9.07 -9.34
C GLU A 87 10.55 10.47 -9.63
N GLU A 88 9.35 10.77 -9.13
CA GLU A 88 8.66 12.04 -9.37
C GLU A 88 9.22 13.23 -8.59
N ARG A 89 8.78 14.44 -8.95
CA ARG A 89 9.16 15.66 -8.23
C ARG A 89 8.66 15.62 -6.78
N LYS A 90 9.49 16.10 -5.85
CA LYS A 90 9.18 16.11 -4.41
C LYS A 90 7.82 16.77 -4.10
N SER A 91 7.45 17.84 -4.81
CA SER A 91 6.15 18.50 -4.65
C SER A 91 4.97 17.58 -4.96
N LEU A 92 5.03 16.85 -6.08
CA LEU A 92 3.97 15.91 -6.49
C LEU A 92 3.80 14.78 -5.47
N LYS A 93 4.92 14.26 -4.93
CA LYS A 93 4.87 13.23 -3.88
C LYS A 93 4.11 13.71 -2.65
N TRP A 94 4.42 14.92 -2.14
CA TRP A 94 3.76 15.45 -0.94
C TRP A 94 2.31 15.82 -1.19
N ILE A 95 1.96 16.31 -2.37
CA ILE A 95 0.56 16.61 -2.73
C ILE A 95 -0.31 15.35 -2.67
N ILE A 96 0.22 14.19 -3.07
CA ILE A 96 -0.51 12.92 -3.02
C ILE A 96 -0.42 12.29 -1.62
N LEU A 97 0.77 12.24 -1.03
CA LEU A 97 1.01 11.49 0.20
C LEU A 97 0.45 12.19 1.45
N ALA A 98 0.45 13.53 1.51
CA ALA A 98 -0.05 14.28 2.64
C ALA A 98 -1.57 14.10 2.91
N PRO A 99 -2.48 14.26 1.92
CA PRO A 99 -3.91 14.04 2.16
C PRO A 99 -4.20 12.58 2.54
N TYR A 100 -3.51 11.61 1.93
CA TYR A 100 -3.64 10.20 2.30
C TYR A 100 -3.17 9.93 3.74
N ALA A 101 -2.01 10.48 4.14
CA ALA A 101 -1.50 10.33 5.49
C ALA A 101 -2.44 10.96 6.52
N LEU A 102 -2.94 12.17 6.24
CA LEU A 102 -3.92 12.86 7.08
C LEU A 102 -5.20 12.03 7.22
N PHE A 103 -5.71 11.50 6.10
CA PHE A 103 -6.90 10.66 6.10
C PHE A 103 -6.73 9.39 6.95
N ILE A 104 -5.61 8.68 6.81
CA ILE A 104 -5.32 7.46 7.58
C ILE A 104 -5.20 7.78 9.08
N LEU A 105 -4.47 8.83 9.44
CA LEU A 105 -4.31 9.26 10.84
C LEU A 105 -5.65 9.66 11.45
N TYR A 106 -6.47 10.39 10.71
CA TYR A 106 -7.81 10.79 11.14
C TYR A 106 -8.76 9.59 11.30
N MET A 107 -8.68 8.61 10.39
CA MET A 107 -9.45 7.38 10.49
C MET A 107 -9.07 6.56 11.73
N ILE A 108 -7.77 6.44 12.03
CA ILE A 108 -7.29 5.79 13.25
C ILE A 108 -7.82 6.52 14.49
N PHE A 109 -7.75 7.85 14.50
CA PHE A 109 -8.27 8.67 15.60
C PHE A 109 -9.76 8.39 15.84
N ILE A 110 -10.60 8.49 14.81
CA ILE A 110 -12.05 8.24 14.93
C ILE A 110 -12.33 6.82 15.41
N ILE A 111 -11.67 5.81 14.84
CA ILE A 111 -11.94 4.42 15.22
C ILE A 111 -11.61 4.20 16.70
N LEU A 112 -10.50 4.76 17.20
CA LEU A 112 -10.12 4.63 18.59
C LEU A 112 -11.05 5.42 19.54
N SER A 113 -11.44 6.65 19.18
CA SER A 113 -12.32 7.47 20.00
C SER A 113 -13.73 6.91 20.06
N GLU A 114 -14.33 6.62 18.90
CA GLU A 114 -15.69 6.10 18.80
C GLU A 114 -15.79 4.68 19.36
N SER A 115 -14.80 3.81 19.09
CA SER A 115 -14.82 2.45 19.66
C SER A 115 -14.76 2.46 21.18
N SER A 116 -14.02 3.40 21.79
CA SER A 116 -13.93 3.50 23.25
C SER A 116 -15.25 4.00 23.84
N ALA A 117 -15.84 5.06 23.26
CA ALA A 117 -17.13 5.59 23.69
C ALA A 117 -18.27 4.55 23.56
N LEU A 118 -18.31 3.83 22.44
CA LEU A 118 -19.28 2.74 22.23
C LEU A 118 -19.08 1.58 23.20
N PHE A 119 -17.83 1.26 23.56
CA PHE A 119 -17.53 0.22 24.53
C PHE A 119 -18.01 0.59 25.95
N GLU A 120 -17.82 1.84 26.36
CA GLU A 120 -18.33 2.35 27.64
C GLU A 120 -19.86 2.37 27.68
N LEU A 121 -20.51 2.86 26.62
CA LEU A 121 -21.97 2.84 26.50
C LEU A 121 -22.52 1.42 26.59
N ARG A 122 -21.88 0.47 25.91
CA ARG A 122 -22.23 -0.95 25.96
C ARG A 122 -22.19 -1.50 27.39
N GLN A 123 -21.11 -1.22 28.14
CA GLN A 123 -21.01 -1.64 29.54
C GLN A 123 -22.06 -0.97 30.43
N ALA A 124 -22.30 0.33 30.24
CA ALA A 124 -23.26 1.07 31.03
C ALA A 124 -24.71 0.59 30.82
N TRP A 125 -25.06 0.11 29.62
CA TRP A 125 -26.41 -0.33 29.28
C TRP A 125 -26.58 -1.86 29.37
N GLY A 126 -25.52 -2.61 29.66
CA GLY A 126 -25.58 -4.02 30.04
C GLY A 126 -25.76 -5.02 28.88
N PHE A 127 -25.30 -4.69 27.67
CA PHE A 127 -25.34 -5.59 26.49
C PHE A 127 -23.95 -6.10 26.09
#